data_AF-A0A955LMZ0-F1
#
_entry.id   AF-A0A955LMZ0-F1
#
_cell.length_a   1.000
_cell.length_b   1.000
_cell.length_c   1.000
_cell.angle_alpha   90.00
_cell.angle_beta   90.00
_cell.angle_gamma   90.00
#
_symmetry.space_group_name_H-M   'P 1'
#
loop_
_entity.id
_entity.type
_entity.pdbx_description
1 polymer ?
#
loop_
_entity_poly.entity_id
_entity_poly.type
_entity_poly.pdbx_seq_one_letter_code
_entity_poly.pdbx_strand_id
1 'polypeptide(L)' 'MGKRSMLQYMYIGWQLAVGSAVFIGAGYWLDVKTGGHWWTVGGALAGMAYCGYIICRVIKDISAEKDE' A
#
# COMPACT_ATOMS: atom_id res chain seq x y z
N MET A 1 -5.43 -4.91 26.06
CA MET A 1 -5.21 -4.85 24.60
C MET A 1 -6.49 -4.30 23.97
N GLY A 2 -6.52 -3.00 23.73
CA GLY A 2 -7.75 -2.25 23.46
C GLY A 2 -8.26 -2.45 22.03
N LYS A 3 -9.58 -2.57 21.89
CA LYS A 3 -10.32 -2.70 20.62
C LYS A 3 -9.97 -1.64 19.56
N ARG A 4 -9.39 -0.49 19.97
CA ARG A 4 -8.91 0.58 19.05
C ARG A 4 -7.72 0.14 18.18
N SER A 5 -6.77 -0.62 18.72
CA SER A 5 -5.58 -1.04 17.95
C SER A 5 -5.95 -2.01 16.83
N MET A 6 -6.94 -2.88 17.07
CA MET A 6 -7.34 -3.90 16.09
C MET A 6 -7.96 -3.29 14.83
N LEU A 7 -8.77 -2.23 14.98
CA LEU A 7 -9.34 -1.50 13.85
C LEU A 7 -8.28 -0.73 13.05
N GLN A 8 -7.29 -0.12 13.72
CA GLN A 8 -6.17 0.54 13.04
C GLN A 8 -5.35 -0.47 12.22
N TYR A 9 -4.99 -1.63 12.78
CA TYR A 9 -4.28 -2.67 12.03
C TYR A 9 -5.09 -3.20 10.85
N MET A 10 -6.40 -3.39 11.02
CA MET A 10 -7.29 -3.80 9.93
C MET A 10 -7.35 -2.74 8.82
N TYR A 11 -7.40 -1.46 9.18
CA TYR A 11 -7.44 -0.35 8.22
C TYR A 11 -6.13 -0.21 7.45
N ILE A 12 -4.98 -0.40 8.11
CA ILE A 12 -3.66 -0.41 7.47
C ILE A 12 -3.53 -1.59 6.52
N GLY A 13 -3.94 -2.80 6.96
CA GLY A 13 -3.96 -3.98 6.10
C GLY A 13 -4.85 -3.80 4.87
N TRP A 14 -6.02 -3.17 5.05
CA TRP A 14 -6.92 -2.83 3.95
C TRP A 14 -6.32 -1.82 2.98
N GLN A 15 -5.69 -0.74 3.48
CA GLN A 15 -5.02 0.25 2.62
C GLN A 15 -3.86 -0.36 1.83
N LEU A 16 -3.08 -1.25 2.44
CA LEU A 16 -2.01 -1.99 1.77
C LEU A 16 -2.55 -2.92 0.69
N ALA A 17 -3.60 -3.68 0.99
CA ALA A 17 -4.24 -4.60 0.04
C ALA A 17 -4.87 -3.85 -1.14
N VAL A 18 -5.65 -2.80 -0.87
CA VAL A 18 -6.30 -1.98 -1.90
C VAL A 18 -5.25 -1.22 -2.71
N GLY A 19 -4.24 -0.62 -2.08
CA GLY A 19 -3.16 0.08 -2.78
C GLY A 19 -2.41 -0.86 -3.73
N SER A 20 -2.00 -2.04 -3.23
CA SER A 20 -1.33 -3.04 -4.06
C SER A 20 -2.20 -3.53 -5.22
N ALA A 21 -3.48 -3.82 -4.97
CA ALA A 21 -4.41 -4.27 -5.99
C ALA A 21 -4.65 -3.22 -7.08
N VAL A 22 -4.76 -1.93 -6.71
CA VAL A 22 -4.93 -0.82 -7.65
C VAL A 22 -3.67 -0.64 -8.50
N PHE A 23 -2.48 -0.67 -7.91
CA PHE A 23 -1.22 -0.52 -8.66
C PHE A 23 -0.96 -1.69 -9.62
N ILE A 24 -1.21 -2.93 -9.20
CA ILE A 24 -1.07 -4.12 -10.04
C ILE A 24 -2.15 -4.12 -11.14
N GLY A 25 -3.40 -3.82 -10.78
CA GLY A 25 -4.52 -3.78 -11.73
C GLY A 25 -4.37 -2.69 -12.78
N ALA A 26 -3.90 -1.50 -12.40
CA ALA A 26 -3.62 -0.40 -13.33
C ALA A 26 -2.45 -0.76 -14.27
N GLY A 27 -1.37 -1.35 -13.74
CA GLY A 27 -0.24 -1.82 -14.55
C GLY A 27 -0.66 -2.89 -15.56
N TYR A 28 -1.48 -3.86 -15.12
CA TYR A 28 -2.02 -4.91 -15.99
C TYR A 28 -2.93 -4.35 -17.08
N TRP A 29 -3.82 -3.40 -16.73
CA TRP A 29 -4.71 -2.77 -17.70
C TRP A 29 -3.94 -1.99 -18.77
N LEU A 30 -2.86 -1.31 -18.39
CA LEU A 30 -1.95 -0.63 -19.31
C LEU A 30 -1.19 -1.63 -20.20
N ASP A 31 -0.72 -2.74 -19.65
CA ASP A 31 -0.03 -3.77 -20.42
C ASP A 31 -0.94 -4.38 -21.49
N VAL A 32 -2.20 -4.68 -21.14
CA VAL A 32 -3.21 -5.18 -22.10
C VAL A 32 -3.46 -4.18 -23.24
N LYS A 33 -3.47 -2.86 -22.95
CA LYS A 33 -3.66 -1.82 -23.98
C LYS A 33 -2.44 -1.58 -24.85
N THR A 34 -1.24 -1.68 -24.29
CA THR A 34 0.00 -1.27 -24.95
C THR A 34 0.74 -2.46 -25.59
N GLY A 35 0.31 -3.70 -25.30
CA GLY A 35 0.92 -4.92 -25.82
C GLY A 35 2.28 -5.26 -25.22
N GLY A 36 2.63 -4.65 -24.07
CA GLY A 36 3.87 -4.86 -23.34
C GLY A 36 3.63 -5.52 -21.99
N HIS A 37 4.72 -5.90 -21.30
CA HIS A 37 4.69 -6.40 -19.92
C HIS A 37 5.40 -5.45 -18.92
N TRP A 38 5.86 -4.30 -19.41
CA TRP A 38 6.72 -3.38 -18.66
C TRP A 38 5.92 -2.52 -17.67
N TRP A 39 4.63 -2.29 -17.92
CA TRP A 39 3.79 -1.47 -17.05
C TRP A 39 3.30 -2.23 -15.81
N THR A 40 3.09 -3.54 -15.89
CA THR A 40 2.81 -4.38 -14.71
C THR A 40 4.03 -4.42 -13.80
N VAL A 41 5.25 -4.53 -14.36
CA VAL A 41 6.49 -4.50 -13.56
C VAL A 41 6.69 -3.13 -12.91
N GLY A 42 6.48 -2.04 -13.66
CA GLY A 42 6.51 -0.68 -13.12
C GLY A 42 5.44 -0.44 -12.05
N GLY A 43 4.23 -0.92 -12.27
CA GLY A 43 3.12 -0.88 -11.32
C GLY A 43 3.40 -1.68 -10.05
N ALA A 44 4.00 -2.87 -10.16
CA ALA A 44 4.39 -3.68 -9.02
C ALA A 44 5.49 -3.02 -8.19
N LEU A 45 6.50 -2.40 -8.83
CA LEU A 45 7.56 -1.65 -8.14
C LEU A 45 6.99 -0.40 -7.43
N ALA A 46 6.11 0.35 -8.10
CA ALA A 46 5.44 1.49 -7.50
C ALA A 46 4.53 1.06 -6.33
N GLY A 47 3.81 -0.05 -6.46
CA GLY A 47 3.02 -0.66 -5.40
C GLY A 47 3.85 -1.06 -4.18
N MET A 48 5.03 -1.67 -4.39
CA MET A 48 5.96 -1.98 -3.30
C MET A 48 6.48 -0.71 -2.60
N ALA A 49 6.86 0.31 -3.37
CA ALA A 49 7.32 1.58 -2.82
C ALA A 49 6.20 2.28 -2.00
N TYR A 50 4.96 2.26 -2.50
CA TYR A 50 3.80 2.80 -1.80
C TYR A 50 3.49 2.03 -0.51
N CYS A 51 3.55 0.71 -0.53
CA CYS A 51 3.42 -0.12 0.66
C CYS A 51 4.49 0.23 1.70
N GLY A 52 5.75 0.36 1.30
CA GLY A 52 6.84 0.79 2.19
C GLY A 52 6.59 2.19 2.77
N TYR A 53 6.11 3.14 1.95
CA TYR A 53 5.78 4.49 2.39
C TYR A 53 4.66 4.49 3.44
N ILE A 54 3.57 3.74 3.24
CA ILE A 54 2.48 3.64 4.22
C ILE A 54 2.98 3.06 5.54
N ILE A 55 3.78 1.99 5.50
CA ILE A 55 4.33 1.36 6.71
C ILE A 55 5.20 2.37 7.48
N CYS A 56 6.11 3.07 6.80
CA CYS A 56 6.94 4.10 7.41
C CYS A 56 6.10 5.24 8.00
N ARG A 57 5.05 5.70 7.30
CA ARG A 57 4.17 6.75 7.80
C ARG A 57 3.42 6.32 9.05
N VAL A 58 2.86 5.11 9.05
CA VAL A 58 2.16 4.53 10.20
C VAL A 58 3.10 4.40 11.41
N ILE A 59 4.34 3.94 11.21
CA ILE A 59 5.32 3.84 12.29
C ILE A 59 5.62 5.22 12.88
N LYS A 60 5.78 6.25 12.03
CA LYS A 60 6.00 7.63 12.49
C LYS A 60 4.79 8.19 13.23
N ASP A 61 3.58 7.95 12.75
CA ASP A 61 2.34 8.39 13.41
C ASP A 61 2.20 7.72 14.80
N ILE A 62 2.48 6.42 14.90
CA ILE A 62 2.45 5.68 16.18
C ILE A 62 3.53 6.17 17.15
N SER A 63 4.73 6.47 16.66
CA SER A 63 5.81 7.02 17.50
C SER A 63 5.45 8.41 18.02
N ALA A 64 4.89 9.28 17.16
CA ALA A 64 4.48 10.62 17.56
C ALA A 64 3.37 10.61 18.62
N GLU A 65 2.39 9.69 18.52
CA GLU A 65 1.31 9.53 19.50
C GLU A 65 1.80 8.98 20.86
N LYS A 66 3.01 8.44 20.92
CA LYS A 66 3.60 7.86 22.15
C LYS A 66 4.44 8.86 22.95
N ASP A 67 4.78 9.99 22.35
CA ASP A 67 5.60 11.06 22.94
C ASP A 67 4.74 12.19 23.56
N GLU A 68 3.40 12.11 23.47
CA GLU A 68 2.42 12.93 24.20
C GLU A 68 1.86 12.20 25.43
#